data_AF-A0A8C4WYC9-F1
#
_entry.id   AF-A0A8C4WYC9-F1
#
_cell.length_a   1.000
_cell.length_b   1.000
_cell.length_c   1.000
_cell.angle_alpha   90.00
_cell.angle_beta   90.00
_cell.angle_gamma   90.00
#
_symmetry.space_group_name_H-M   'P 1'
#
loop_
_entity.id
_entity.type
_entity.pdbx_description
1 polymer ?
#
loop_
_entity_poly.entity_id
_entity_poly.type
_entity_poly.pdbx_seq_one_letter_code
_entity_poly.pdbx_strand_id
1 'polypeptide(L)' 'MGDKSGTRVFKKSSSTGNITVYFGKRDFVDHLDYMEPMDGVVLIDPKLLSSKQGAIVF' A
#
# COMPACT_ATOMS: atom_id res chain seq x y z
N MET A 1 31.45 -5.70 -6.47
CA MET A 1 30.53 -4.59 -6.16
C MET A 1 29.19 -5.23 -5.85
N GLY A 2 28.84 -5.43 -4.57
CA GLY A 2 27.56 -6.07 -4.24
C GLY A 2 26.43 -5.10 -4.53
N ASP A 3 25.47 -5.49 -5.36
CA ASP A 3 24.24 -4.74 -5.56
C ASP A 3 23.58 -4.55 -4.19
N LYS A 4 23.69 -3.34 -3.65
CA LYS A 4 22.83 -2.93 -2.54
C LYS A 4 21.45 -2.72 -3.15
N SER A 5 20.71 -3.80 -3.36
CA SER A 5 19.30 -3.70 -3.68
C SER A 5 18.61 -3.15 -2.44
N GLY A 6 18.51 -1.82 -2.35
CA GLY A 6 17.69 -1.18 -1.34
C GLY A 6 16.28 -1.77 -1.40
N THR A 7 15.60 -1.85 -0.26
CA THR A 7 14.23 -2.38 -0.20
C THR A 7 13.34 -1.61 -1.17
N ARG A 8 12.90 -2.28 -2.24
CA ARG A 8 12.08 -1.67 -3.29
C ARG A 8 10.68 -1.48 -2.74
N VAL A 9 10.16 -0.25 -2.81
CA VAL A 9 8.81 0.10 -2.36
C VAL A 9 7.98 0.52 -3.56
N PHE A 10 6.75 0.01 -3.63
CA PHE A 10 5.76 0.38 -4.64
C PHE A 10 4.78 1.37 -4.02
N LYS A 11 4.47 2.45 -4.76
CA LYS A 11 3.52 3.46 -4.30
C LYS A 11 2.46 3.75 -5.36
N LYS A 12 1.23 4.01 -4.94
CA LYS A 12 0.14 4.47 -5.80
C LYS A 12 -0.63 5.58 -5.09
N SER A 13 -0.73 6.73 -5.74
CA SER A 13 -1.49 7.88 -5.24
C SER A 13 -2.83 7.99 -5.96
N SER A 14 -3.84 8.51 -5.25
CA SER A 14 -5.09 8.95 -5.88
C SER A 14 -4.80 10.09 -6.86
N SER A 15 -5.71 10.30 -7.83
CA SER A 15 -5.61 11.40 -8.79
C SER A 15 -5.46 12.78 -8.12
N THR A 16 -6.07 12.96 -6.94
CA THR A 16 -6.03 14.19 -6.18
C THR A 16 -4.84 14.27 -5.21
N GLY A 17 -4.09 13.18 -5.02
CA GLY A 17 -2.97 13.10 -4.09
C GLY A 17 -3.35 12.95 -2.61
N ASN A 18 -4.64 13.05 -2.26
CA ASN A 18 -5.12 13.01 -0.88
C ASN A 18 -4.98 11.62 -0.21
N ILE A 19 -4.75 10.56 -1.01
CA ILE A 19 -4.49 9.20 -0.52
C ILE A 19 -3.28 8.66 -1.28
N THR A 20 -2.31 8.08 -0.57
CA THR A 20 -1.21 7.33 -1.17
C THR A 20 -0.99 6.03 -0.42
N VAL A 21 -0.91 4.92 -1.14
CA VAL A 21 -0.66 3.58 -0.59
C VAL A 21 0.76 3.16 -0.92
N TYR A 22 1.44 2.52 0.03
CA TYR A 22 2.79 2.00 -0.08
C TYR A 22 2.81 0.51 0.25
N PHE A 23 3.48 -0.28 -0.60
CA PHE A 23 3.68 -1.72 -0.40
C PHE A 23 5.13 -2.13 -0.61
N GLY A 24 5.59 -3.12 0.16
CA GLY A 24 6.90 -3.74 -0.03
C GLY A 24 6.96 -4.71 -1.23
N LYS A 25 5.83 -5.31 -1.61
CA LYS A 25 5.71 -6.23 -2.76
C LYS A 25 4.38 -6.07 -3.48
N ARG A 26 4.29 -6.55 -4.73
CA ARG A 26 3.06 -6.54 -5.55
C ARG A 26 2.51 -7.93 -5.81
N ASP A 27 3.35 -8.94 -5.68
CA ASP A 27 3.00 -10.32 -5.92
C ASP A 27 2.81 -10.98 -4.55
N PHE A 28 1.59 -11.43 -4.29
CA PHE A 28 1.20 -12.13 -3.06
C PHE A 28 0.77 -13.53 -3.44
N VAL A 29 1.38 -14.53 -2.81
CA VAL A 29 1.12 -15.94 -3.11
C VAL A 29 -0.12 -16.41 -2.37
N ASP A 30 -1.00 -17.08 -3.09
CA ASP A 30 -2.12 -17.83 -2.52
C ASP A 30 -1.67 -19.28 -2.27
N HIS A 31 -1.82 -19.75 -1.03
CA HIS A 31 -1.42 -21.08 -0.57
C HIS A 31 -2.61 -22.06 -0.45
N LEU A 32 -3.71 -21.84 -1.19
CA LEU A 32 -4.97 -22.61 -1.18
C LEU A 32 -5.78 -22.45 0.12
N ASP A 33 -5.13 -22.65 1.26
CA ASP A 33 -5.76 -22.53 2.59
C ASP A 33 -5.69 -21.11 3.14
N TYR A 34 -4.71 -20.32 2.71
CA TYR A 34 -4.51 -18.94 3.12
C TYR A 34 -3.72 -18.15 2.07
N MET A 35 -3.86 -16.83 2.07
CA MET A 35 -3.06 -15.93 1.22
C MET A 35 -1.95 -15.28 2.03
N GLU A 36 -0.82 -14.98 1.40
CA GLU A 36 0.22 -14.16 2.03
C GLU A 36 -0.35 -12.82 2.52
N PRO A 37 -0.06 -12.40 3.76
CA PRO A 37 -0.56 -11.15 4.29
C PRO A 37 -0.01 -9.96 3.50
N MET A 38 -0.90 -9.00 3.23
CA MET A 38 -0.52 -7.72 2.63
C MET A 38 -0.05 -6.75 3.71
N ASP A 39 1.23 -6.39 3.68
CA ASP A 39 1.82 -5.38 4.57
C ASP A 39 2.12 -4.10 3.80
N GLY A 40 1.55 -2.98 4.27
CA GLY A 40 1.59 -1.70 3.60
C GLY A 40 1.18 -0.54 4.49
N VAL A 41 1.52 0.67 4.04
CA VAL A 41 1.23 1.92 4.74
C VAL A 41 0.34 2.80 3.86
N VAL A 42 -0.64 3.46 4.48
CA VAL A 42 -1.50 4.43 3.77
C VAL A 42 -1.28 5.81 4.37
N LEU A 43 -0.90 6.75 3.50
CA LEU A 43 -0.88 8.17 3.78
C LEU A 43 -2.23 8.76 3.39
N ILE A 44 -2.91 9.40 4.34
CA ILE A 44 -4.24 10.01 4.15
C ILE A 44 -4.16 11.48 4.55
N ASP A 45 -4.66 12.38 3.70
CA ASP A 45 -4.89 13.78 4.09
C ASP A 45 -5.97 13.84 5.18
N PRO A 46 -5.68 14.40 6.37
CA PRO A 46 -6.67 14.56 7.44
C PRO A 46 -7.99 15.22 7.00
N LYS A 47 -7.96 16.09 5.97
CA LYS A 47 -9.16 16.75 5.42
C LYS A 47 -10.15 15.77 4.79
N LEU A 48 -9.69 14.58 4.36
CA LEU A 48 -10.56 13.55 3.81
C LEU A 48 -11.37 12.84 4.91
N LEU A 49 -10.79 12.71 6.10
CA LEU A 49 -11.38 11.98 7.23
C LEU A 49 -12.54 12.74 7.89
N SER A 50 -12.60 14.07 7.73
CA SER A 50 -13.65 14.90 8.34
C SER A 50 -15.01 14.77 7.67
N SER A 51 -15.11 14.20 6.46
CA SER A 51 -16.35 14.21 5.66
C SER A 51 -16.75 12.89 5.01
N LYS A 52 -15.97 11.80 5.17
CA LYS A 52 -16.21 10.54 4.44
C LYS A 52 -15.85 9.29 5.24
N GLN A 53 -16.63 8.22 5.05
CA GLN A 53 -16.24 6.86 5.41
C GLN A 53 -15.23 6.36 4.35
N GLY A 54 -13.94 6.38 4.69
CA GLY A 54 -12.89 5.85 3.81
C GLY A 54 -12.84 4.33 3.91
N ALA A 55 -13.30 3.61 2.89
CA ALA A 55 -13.00 2.18 2.76
C ALA A 55 -11.62 2.04 2.13
N ILE A 56 -10.67 1.47 2.88
CA ILE A 56 -9.40 1.00 2.33
C ILE A 56 -9.56 -0.51 2.17
N VAL A 57 -9.73 -0.95 0.92
CA VAL A 57 -9.78 -2.36 0.59
C VAL A 57 -8.35 -2.80 0.27
N PHE A 58 -7.85 -3.76 1.05
CA PHE A 58 -6.60 -4.48 0.79
C PHE A 58 -6.94 -5.88 0.32
#